data_AF-A0A7Y2DZ53-F1
#
_entry.id   AF-A0A7Y2DZ53-F1
#
_cell.length_a   1.000
_cell.length_b   1.000
_cell.length_c   1.000
_cell.angle_alpha   90.00
_cell.angle_beta   90.00
_cell.angle_gamma   90.00
#
_symmetry.space_group_name_H-M   'P 1'
#
loop_
_entity.id
_entity.type
_entity.pdbx_description
1 polymer ?
#
loop_
_entity_poly.entity_id
_entity_poly.type
_entity_poly.pdbx_seq_one_letter_code
_entity_poly.pdbx_strand_id
1 'polypeptide(L)'
;KLMIILTDGRPYDHDYGDAKYAKEDVREALTEARMSGITPFCITIDRDSEQELRDLYGEVGYTIIDDVLSLPEKLPNIYRRLTS
;
A
#
# COMPACT_ATOMS: atom_id res chain seq x y z
N LYS A 1 10.84 11.31 -4.43
CA LYS A 1 11.46 9.96 -4.27
C LYS A 1 10.34 8.93 -4.33
N LEU A 2 10.50 7.78 -4.99
CA LEU A 2 9.46 6.73 -5.00
C LEU A 2 9.75 5.68 -3.92
N MET A 3 8.73 5.25 -3.17
CA MET A 3 8.79 4.15 -2.21
C MET A 3 7.75 3.11 -2.59
N ILE A 4 8.19 1.90 -2.92
CA ILE A 4 7.29 0.78 -3.22
C ILE A 4 7.20 -0.10 -1.97
N ILE A 5 5.98 -0.34 -1.51
CA ILE A 5 5.70 -1.20 -0.36
C ILE A 5 5.07 -2.49 -0.90
N LEU A 6 5.69 -3.64 -0.62
CA LEU A 6 5.11 -4.95 -0.90
C LEU A 6 4.64 -5.55 0.42
N THR A 7 3.34 -5.79 0.56
CA THR A 7 2.71 -6.21 1.81
C THR A 7 1.53 -7.14 1.55
N ASP A 8 1.10 -7.91 2.55
CA ASP A 8 -0.19 -8.61 2.55
C ASP A 8 -1.37 -7.67 2.89
N GLY A 9 -1.12 -6.38 3.09
CA GLY A 9 -2.19 -5.40 3.32
C GLY A 9 -2.78 -5.43 4.74
N ARG A 10 -2.17 -6.19 5.66
CA ARG A 10 -2.62 -6.23 7.05
C ARG A 10 -1.87 -5.18 7.88
N PRO A 11 -2.57 -4.27 8.57
CA PRO A 11 -1.93 -3.25 9.39
C PRO A 11 -1.44 -3.79 10.75
N TYR A 12 -1.75 -5.05 11.08
CA TYR A 12 -1.46 -5.66 12.38
C TYR A 12 -1.41 -7.19 12.30
N ASP A 13 -0.78 -7.82 13.29
CA ASP A 13 -0.82 -9.28 13.52
C ASP A 13 -1.93 -9.64 14.54
N HIS A 14 -2.25 -10.92 14.68
CA HIS A 14 -3.43 -11.46 15.38
C HIS A 14 -3.65 -10.95 16.82
N ASP A 15 -2.60 -10.51 17.51
CA ASP A 15 -2.65 -10.07 18.92
C ASP A 15 -2.71 -8.55 19.10
N TYR A 16 -2.94 -7.77 18.04
CA TYR A 16 -2.99 -6.32 18.13
C TYR A 16 -4.34 -5.82 18.63
N GLY A 17 -4.33 -5.03 19.71
CA GLY A 17 -5.52 -4.71 20.49
C GLY A 17 -6.59 -3.90 19.75
N ASP A 18 -6.21 -2.91 18.94
CA ASP A 18 -7.16 -2.06 18.20
C ASP A 18 -6.83 -2.01 16.70
N ALA A 19 -7.56 -2.82 15.94
CA ALA A 19 -7.49 -2.90 14.49
C ALA A 19 -7.77 -1.55 13.79
N LYS A 20 -8.63 -0.71 14.38
CA LYS A 20 -8.93 0.61 13.83
C LYS A 20 -7.73 1.52 14.01
N TYR A 21 -7.16 1.57 15.21
CA TYR A 21 -5.98 2.37 15.48
C TYR A 21 -4.82 2.02 14.55
N ALA A 22 -4.57 0.72 14.31
CA ALA A 22 -3.54 0.28 13.38
C ALA A 22 -3.77 0.76 11.93
N LYS A 23 -5.03 0.77 11.45
CA LYS A 23 -5.38 1.33 10.13
C LYS A 23 -5.10 2.83 10.05
N GLU A 24 -5.45 3.58 11.10
CA GLU A 24 -5.19 5.02 11.17
C GLU A 24 -3.69 5.32 11.19
N ASP A 25 -2.92 4.57 11.96
CA ASP A 25 -1.46 4.75 12.10
C ASP A 25 -0.73 4.53 10.76
N VAL A 26 -1.09 3.47 10.03
CA VAL A 26 -0.55 3.22 8.68
C VAL A 26 -0.91 4.37 7.73
N ARG A 27 -2.14 4.87 7.78
CA ARG A 27 -2.57 5.96 6.91
C ARG A 27 -1.83 7.27 7.19
N GLU A 28 -1.58 7.57 8.45
CA GLU A 28 -0.80 8.75 8.81
C GLU A 28 0.66 8.61 8.39
N ALA A 29 1.29 7.46 8.63
CA ALA A 29 2.66 7.21 8.16
C ALA A 29 2.80 7.40 6.64
N LEU A 30 1.81 6.94 5.87
CA LEU A 30 1.74 7.13 4.43
C LEU A 30 1.54 8.60 4.01
N THR A 31 0.74 9.34 4.77
CA THR A 31 0.51 10.77 4.58
C THR A 31 1.80 11.57 4.87
N GLU A 32 2.48 11.27 5.98
CA GLU A 32 3.76 11.86 6.36
C GLU A 32 4.86 11.62 5.31
N ALA A 33 4.91 10.40 4.73
CA ALA A 33 5.81 10.09 3.64
C ALA A 33 5.56 11.01 2.43
N ARG A 34 4.30 11.20 2.03
CA ARG A 34 3.91 12.15 0.97
C ARG A 34 4.33 13.58 1.28
N MET A 35 4.05 14.05 2.49
CA MET A 35 4.46 15.39 2.94
C MET A 35 5.98 15.58 2.92
N SER A 36 6.73 14.50 3.13
CA SER A 36 8.19 14.47 3.06
C SER A 36 8.76 14.35 1.63
N GLY A 37 7.93 14.45 0.59
CA GLY A 37 8.35 14.34 -0.82
C GLY A 37 8.68 12.90 -1.25
N ILE A 38 8.23 11.91 -0.48
CA ILE A 38 8.29 10.49 -0.82
C ILE A 38 6.92 10.10 -1.35
N THR A 39 6.86 9.53 -2.54
CA THR A 39 5.64 8.98 -3.13
C THR A 39 5.56 7.51 -2.73
N PRO A 40 4.78 7.14 -1.70
CA PRO A 40 4.48 5.74 -1.44
C PRO A 40 3.59 5.17 -2.55
N PHE A 41 3.78 3.89 -2.84
CA PHE A 41 2.89 3.08 -3.66
C PHE A 41 2.84 1.65 -3.12
N CYS A 42 1.64 1.18 -2.79
CA CYS A 42 1.47 -0.14 -2.17
C CYS A 42 1.16 -1.21 -3.23
N ILE A 43 1.80 -2.36 -3.13
CA ILE A 43 1.48 -3.55 -3.90
C ILE A 43 1.07 -4.63 -2.90
N THR A 44 -0.14 -5.15 -3.05
CA THR A 44 -0.65 -6.24 -2.20
C THR A 44 -1.07 -7.45 -3.02
N ILE A 45 -0.96 -8.62 -2.42
CA ILE A 45 -1.46 -9.89 -2.96
C ILE A 45 -2.83 -10.24 -2.33
N ASP A 46 -3.16 -9.60 -1.21
CA ASP A 46 -4.35 -9.91 -0.43
C ASP A 46 -5.60 -9.30 -1.07
N ARG A 47 -6.68 -10.09 -1.00
CA ARG A 47 -8.00 -9.83 -1.58
C ARG A 47 -9.00 -9.42 -0.50
N ASP A 48 -8.51 -8.81 0.58
CA ASP A 48 -9.34 -7.95 1.41
C ASP A 48 -10.17 -7.03 0.51
N SER A 49 -11.35 -6.64 0.98
CA SER A 49 -12.26 -5.87 0.13
C SER A 49 -11.54 -4.60 -0.37
N GLU A 50 -11.77 -4.22 -1.62
CA GLU A 50 -11.17 -2.99 -2.18
C GLU A 50 -11.47 -1.77 -1.27
N GLN A 51 -12.60 -1.81 -0.57
CA GLN A 51 -12.97 -0.84 0.44
C GLN A 51 -12.00 -0.82 1.64
N GLU A 52 -11.63 -1.98 2.20
CA GLU A 52 -10.68 -2.04 3.32
C GLU A 52 -9.30 -1.55 2.94
N LEU A 53 -8.81 -1.91 1.75
CA LEU A 53 -7.53 -1.41 1.25
C LEU A 53 -7.57 0.10 0.98
N ARG A 54 -8.69 0.61 0.47
CA ARG A 54 -8.93 2.05 0.32
C ARG A 54 -8.94 2.76 1.66
N ASP A 55 -9.58 2.19 2.67
CA ASP A 55 -9.63 2.75 4.02
C ASP A 55 -8.25 2.72 4.69
N LEU A 56 -7.43 1.70 4.41
CA LEU A 56 -6.08 1.57 4.94
C LEU A 56 -5.07 2.53 4.27
N TYR A 57 -5.02 2.55 2.95
CA TYR A 57 -4.02 3.34 2.21
C TYR A 57 -4.45 4.78 1.96
N GLY A 58 -5.74 5.10 2.11
CA GLY A 58 -6.28 6.43 1.89
C GLY A 58 -6.06 6.91 0.46
N GLU A 59 -5.42 8.07 0.30
CA GLU A 59 -5.10 8.65 -1.01
C GLU A 59 -3.86 8.04 -1.68
N VAL A 60 -3.14 7.14 -0.99
CA VAL A 60 -1.95 6.50 -1.55
C VAL A 60 -2.36 5.49 -2.63
N GLY A 61 -1.69 5.59 -3.78
CA GLY A 61 -1.90 4.66 -4.87
C GLY A 61 -1.51 3.24 -4.48
N TYR A 62 -2.34 2.28 -4.85
CA TYR A 62 -2.04 0.87 -4.66
C TYR A 62 -2.44 0.03 -5.87
N THR A 63 -1.91 -1.20 -5.93
CA THR A 63 -2.36 -2.21 -6.87
C THR A 63 -2.43 -3.57 -6.19
N ILE A 64 -3.39 -4.38 -6.62
CA ILE A 64 -3.55 -5.76 -6.16
C ILE A 64 -2.99 -6.66 -7.27
N ILE A 65 -2.15 -7.62 -6.89
CA ILE A 65 -1.60 -8.63 -7.79
C ILE A 65 -2.08 -10.02 -7.38
N ASP A 66 -2.47 -10.85 -8.34
CA ASP A 66 -2.88 -12.22 -8.04
C ASP A 66 -1.71 -13.19 -7.87
N ASP A 67 -0.54 -12.83 -8.40
CA ASP A 67 0.67 -13.65 -8.39
C ASP A 67 1.91 -12.77 -8.25
N VAL A 68 2.73 -13.08 -7.25
CA VAL A 68 4.03 -12.43 -6.98
C VAL A 68 4.97 -12.59 -8.17
N LEU A 69 4.91 -13.71 -8.88
CA LEU A 69 5.76 -13.96 -10.05
C LEU A 69 5.43 -13.00 -11.20
N SER A 70 4.28 -12.34 -11.18
CA SER A 70 3.91 -11.29 -12.16
C SER A 70 4.55 -9.92 -11.88
N LEU A 71 5.16 -9.71 -10.70
CA LEU A 71 5.75 -8.43 -10.32
C LEU A 71 6.83 -7.92 -11.29
N PRO A 72 7.80 -8.73 -11.75
CA PRO A 72 8.85 -8.25 -12.64
C PRO A 72 8.31 -7.64 -13.94
N GLU A 73 7.21 -8.17 -14.45
CA GLU A 73 6.56 -7.66 -15.67
C GLU A 73 5.69 -6.43 -15.39
N LYS A 74 5.03 -6.36 -14.22
CA LYS A 74 4.13 -5.26 -13.86
C LYS A 74 4.85 -4.02 -13.34
N LEU A 75 5.96 -4.18 -12.61
CA LEU A 75 6.70 -3.09 -11.97
C LEU A 75 7.12 -1.97 -12.93
N PRO A 76 7.64 -2.24 -14.15
CA PRO A 76 7.97 -1.20 -15.11
C PRO A 76 6.76 -0.35 -15.52
N ASN A 77 5.58 -0.96 -15.61
CA ASN A 77 4.34 -0.25 -15.96
C ASN A 77 3.89 0.66 -14.81
N ILE A 78 3.95 0.14 -13.58
CA ILE A 78 3.65 0.89 -12.36
C ILE A 78 4.57 2.10 -12.26
N TYR A 79 5.88 1.88 -12.39
CA TYR A 79 6.87 2.95 -12.33
C TYR A 79 6.58 4.05 -13.36
N ARG A 80 6.35 3.68 -14.62
CA ARG A 80 6.01 4.64 -15.68
C ARG A 80 4.79 5.47 -15.32
N ARG A 81 3.71 4.86 -14.84
CA ARG A 81 2.48 5.57 -14.46
C ARG A 81 2.68 6.57 -13.31
N LEU A 82 3.63 6.31 -12.42
CA LEU A 82 3.88 7.15 -11.23
C LEU A 82 4.90 8.27 -11.46
N THR A 83 5.73 8.16 -12.50
CA THR A 83 6.79 9.15 -12.80
C THR A 83 6.58 9.89 -14.12
N SER A 84 5.42 9.72 -14.77
CA SER A 84 5.05 10.47 -15.98
C SER A 84 4.39 11.80 -15.67
#